data_AF-A0A829Y6U1-F1
#
_entry.id   AF-A0A829Y6U1-F1
#
_cell.length_a   1.000
_cell.length_b   1.000
_cell.length_c   1.000
_cell.angle_alpha   90.00
_cell.angle_beta   90.00
_cell.angle_gamma   90.00
#
_symmetry.space_group_name_H-M   'P 1'
#
loop_
_entity.id
_entity.type
_entity.pdbx_description
1 polymer ?
#
loop_
_entity_poly.entity_id
_entity_poly.type
_entity_poly.pdbx_seq_one_letter_code
_entity_poly.pdbx_strand_id
1 'polypeptide(L)'
;MSGSRSYLAAAFNARPFGMPVPPNWFGIAAFALLGAFVNPGLWLIGAGLEGLYLWVVSRNERFRATVDAGGKGDDWVARYNALSYHLDEDARRRQESIEFQAREIVDLLSRTGATEMQKSDVRQMAWLHLKLLAARASVLQVINSAEREKRALEEQERRVIDRLSEDAIGDELKRSLEQQLEVLRSRRAGHADAQHRRELIEAELERLRQQVSLVREQALLATDEHSVASSLDALSASLNEANRWLKDQRELFSGLDGLTDEPPPEDLLRPRASTRRRGERIAQ
;
A
#
# COMPACT_ATOMS: atom_id res chain seq x y z
N MET A 1 -1.88 -24.80 16.25
CA MET A 1 -3.09 -25.18 15.50
C MET A 1 -3.65 -24.01 14.68
N SER A 2 -2.86 -23.41 13.76
CA SER A 2 -3.23 -22.17 13.03
C SER A 2 -3.20 -22.27 11.50
N GLY A 3 -2.77 -23.40 10.91
CA GLY A 3 -2.62 -23.53 9.45
C GLY A 3 -3.94 -23.76 8.70
N SER A 4 -4.87 -24.53 9.26
CA SER A 4 -6.10 -24.93 8.55
C SER A 4 -7.02 -23.77 8.18
N ARG A 5 -7.06 -22.69 8.98
CA ARG A 5 -7.89 -21.51 8.68
C ARG A 5 -7.37 -20.73 7.47
N SER A 6 -6.04 -20.68 7.28
CA SER A 6 -5.41 -20.02 6.12
C SER A 6 -5.66 -20.79 4.83
N TYR A 7 -5.56 -22.12 4.87
CA TYR A 7 -5.80 -22.95 3.69
C TYR A 7 -7.27 -22.99 3.26
N LEU A 8 -8.21 -22.96 4.21
CA LEU A 8 -9.65 -22.89 3.90
C LEU A 8 -10.03 -21.54 3.27
N ALA A 9 -9.49 -20.43 3.77
CA ALA A 9 -9.71 -19.10 3.18
C ALA A 9 -9.09 -19.00 1.77
N ALA A 10 -7.89 -19.55 1.58
CA ALA A 10 -7.22 -19.60 0.27
C ALA A 10 -7.99 -20.49 -0.73
N ALA A 11 -8.54 -21.62 -0.29
CA ALA A 11 -9.38 -22.49 -1.12
C ALA A 11 -10.70 -21.83 -1.50
N PHE A 12 -11.30 -21.07 -0.58
CA PHE A 12 -12.55 -20.36 -0.84
C PHE A 12 -12.38 -19.23 -1.88
N ASN A 13 -11.23 -18.56 -1.88
CA ASN A 13 -10.91 -17.49 -2.82
C ASN A 13 -10.07 -17.95 -4.02
N ALA A 14 -9.90 -19.26 -4.22
CA ALA A 14 -9.12 -19.81 -5.33
C ALA A 14 -9.81 -19.49 -6.68
N ARG A 15 -9.03 -18.99 -7.65
CA ARG A 15 -9.49 -18.63 -8.99
C ARG A 15 -8.91 -19.59 -10.04
N PRO A 16 -9.47 -20.80 -10.19
CA PRO A 16 -9.01 -21.70 -11.24
C PRO A 16 -9.39 -21.12 -12.62
N PHE A 17 -8.50 -21.26 -13.60
CA PHE A 17 -8.72 -20.90 -15.01
C PHE A 17 -8.91 -19.40 -15.34
N GLY A 18 -8.30 -18.49 -14.57
CA GLY A 18 -8.22 -17.07 -14.97
C GLY A 18 -9.54 -16.28 -14.88
N MET A 19 -10.50 -16.76 -14.09
CA MET A 19 -11.78 -16.07 -13.88
C MET A 19 -11.64 -14.86 -12.93
N PRO A 20 -12.34 -13.74 -13.18
CA PRO A 20 -12.24 -12.51 -12.37
C PRO A 20 -12.88 -12.63 -10.98
N VAL A 21 -13.83 -13.56 -10.80
CA VAL A 21 -14.55 -13.79 -9.54
C VAL A 21 -14.46 -15.28 -9.16
N PRO A 22 -14.18 -15.64 -7.90
CA PRO A 22 -14.06 -17.04 -7.48
C PRO A 22 -15.38 -17.80 -7.66
N PRO A 23 -15.38 -19.03 -8.22
CA PRO A 23 -16.59 -19.82 -8.45
C PRO A 23 -17.45 -20.04 -7.19
N ASN A 24 -16.83 -20.10 -6.00
CA ASN A 24 -17.52 -20.32 -4.74
C ASN A 24 -18.48 -19.18 -4.36
N TRP A 25 -18.20 -17.94 -4.80
CA TRP A 25 -19.12 -16.81 -4.60
C TRP A 25 -20.39 -16.93 -5.44
N PHE A 26 -20.30 -17.54 -6.63
CA PHE A 26 -21.48 -17.86 -7.43
C PHE A 26 -22.31 -18.99 -6.80
N GLY A 27 -21.66 -19.96 -6.14
CA GLY A 27 -22.33 -21.01 -5.37
C GLY A 27 -23.21 -20.42 -4.26
N ILE A 28 -22.63 -19.58 -3.39
CA ILE A 28 -23.37 -18.92 -2.31
C ILE A 28 -24.48 -18.03 -2.85
N ALA A 29 -24.21 -17.21 -3.88
CA ALA A 29 -25.23 -16.32 -4.44
C ALA A 29 -26.39 -17.10 -5.08
N ALA A 30 -26.10 -18.19 -5.80
CA ALA A 30 -27.11 -19.04 -6.42
C ALA A 30 -27.96 -19.79 -5.38
N PHE A 31 -27.35 -20.35 -4.33
CA PHE A 31 -28.08 -21.05 -3.27
C PHE A 31 -28.83 -20.11 -2.31
N ALA A 32 -28.31 -18.90 -2.09
CA ALA A 32 -29.01 -17.85 -1.35
C ALA A 32 -30.29 -17.41 -2.09
N LEU A 33 -30.20 -17.17 -3.41
CA LEU A 33 -31.35 -16.85 -4.25
C LEU A 33 -32.35 -18.02 -4.34
N LEU A 34 -31.87 -19.26 -4.53
CA LEU A 34 -32.75 -20.43 -4.61
C LEU A 34 -33.49 -20.71 -3.31
N GLY A 35 -32.85 -20.59 -2.15
CA GLY A 35 -33.55 -20.82 -0.88
C GLY A 35 -34.43 -19.65 -0.44
N ALA A 36 -34.17 -18.42 -0.90
CA ALA A 36 -35.06 -17.28 -0.68
C ALA A 36 -36.35 -17.35 -1.51
N PHE A 37 -36.31 -17.89 -2.74
CA PHE A 37 -37.45 -17.92 -3.65
C PHE A 37 -38.17 -19.27 -3.78
N VAL A 38 -37.54 -20.40 -3.41
CA VAL A 38 -38.10 -21.74 -3.65
C VAL A 38 -38.36 -22.53 -2.36
N ASN A 39 -37.34 -22.77 -1.52
CA ASN A 39 -37.53 -23.49 -0.26
C ASN A 39 -36.33 -23.30 0.71
N PRO A 40 -36.53 -22.89 1.97
CA PRO A 40 -35.45 -22.62 2.93
C PRO A 40 -34.59 -23.84 3.30
N GLY A 41 -35.05 -25.07 3.05
CA GLY A 41 -34.25 -26.29 3.26
C GLY A 41 -33.01 -26.42 2.35
N LEU A 42 -32.96 -25.67 1.25
CA LEU A 42 -31.83 -25.68 0.31
C LEU A 42 -30.59 -24.94 0.85
N TRP A 43 -30.75 -24.08 1.85
CA TRP A 43 -29.63 -23.39 2.50
C TRP A 43 -28.70 -24.37 3.24
N LEU A 44 -29.25 -25.41 3.86
CA LEU A 44 -28.47 -26.43 4.58
C LEU A 44 -27.72 -27.37 3.63
N ILE A 45 -28.30 -27.67 2.46
CA ILE A 45 -27.68 -28.53 1.44
C ILE A 45 -26.52 -27.80 0.74
N GLY A 46 -26.70 -26.52 0.39
CA GLY A 46 -25.63 -25.69 -0.19
C GLY A 46 -24.45 -25.49 0.76
N ALA A 47 -24.72 -25.15 2.03
CA ALA A 47 -23.68 -24.99 3.05
C ALA A 47 -22.93 -26.31 3.34
N GLY A 48 -23.62 -27.45 3.27
CA GLY A 48 -23.01 -28.78 3.45
C GLY A 48 -22.07 -29.19 2.31
N LEU A 49 -22.46 -28.93 1.06
CA LEU A 49 -21.66 -29.25 -0.13
C LEU A 49 -20.42 -28.37 -0.27
N GLU A 50 -20.53 -27.06 0.00
CA GLU A 50 -19.39 -26.16 -0.01
C GLU A 50 -18.41 -26.47 1.14
N GLY A 51 -18.93 -26.82 2.33
CA GLY A 51 -18.10 -27.26 3.46
C GLY A 51 -17.29 -28.53 3.15
N LEU A 52 -17.91 -29.51 2.47
CA LEU A 52 -17.24 -30.75 2.08
C LEU A 52 -16.15 -30.51 1.01
N TYR A 53 -16.44 -29.65 0.03
CA TYR A 53 -15.49 -29.29 -1.02
C TYR A 53 -14.25 -28.57 -0.46
N LEU A 54 -14.44 -27.59 0.42
CA LEU A 54 -13.34 -26.86 1.06
C LEU A 54 -12.50 -27.76 1.97
N TRP A 55 -13.14 -28.73 2.64
CA TRP A 55 -12.44 -29.70 3.46
C TRP A 55 -11.55 -30.65 2.64
N VAL A 56 -12.01 -31.07 1.45
CA VAL A 56 -11.22 -31.92 0.54
C VAL A 56 -10.08 -31.14 -0.11
N VAL A 57 -10.31 -29.91 -0.57
CA VAL A 57 -9.28 -29.07 -1.23
C VAL A 57 -8.19 -28.64 -0.24
N SER A 58 -8.55 -28.26 0.99
CA SER A 58 -7.58 -27.84 2.03
C SER A 58 -6.65 -28.97 2.51
N ARG A 59 -6.99 -30.24 2.23
CA ARG A 59 -6.17 -31.42 2.57
C ARG A 59 -5.21 -31.85 1.46
N ASN A 60 -5.26 -31.25 0.28
CA ASN A 60 -4.41 -31.66 -0.85
C ASN A 60 -3.00 -31.05 -0.77
N GLU A 61 -1.97 -31.91 -0.71
CA GLU A 61 -0.56 -31.51 -0.56
C GLU A 61 -0.06 -30.60 -1.68
N ARG A 62 -0.55 -30.79 -2.91
CA ARG A 62 -0.17 -29.96 -4.06
C ARG A 62 -0.72 -28.53 -3.95
N PHE A 63 -1.91 -28.36 -3.37
CA PHE A 63 -2.52 -27.05 -3.13
C PHE A 63 -1.82 -26.32 -1.98
N ARG A 64 -1.44 -27.04 -0.93
CA ARG A 64 -0.61 -26.47 0.14
C ARG A 64 0.77 -26.07 -0.38
N ALA A 65 1.40 -26.89 -1.23
CA ALA A 65 2.68 -26.57 -1.84
C ALA A 65 2.64 -25.33 -2.75
N THR A 66 1.56 -25.09 -3.50
CA THR A 66 1.42 -23.86 -4.32
C THR A 66 1.10 -22.63 -3.48
N VAL A 67 0.32 -22.76 -2.41
CA VAL A 67 0.08 -21.65 -1.46
C VAL A 67 1.35 -21.33 -0.67
N ASP A 68 2.10 -22.34 -0.24
CA ASP A 68 3.37 -22.19 0.46
C ASP A 68 4.48 -21.65 -0.49
N ALA A 69 4.43 -21.96 -1.79
CA ALA A 69 5.32 -21.41 -2.82
C ALA A 69 4.96 -19.95 -3.21
N GLY A 70 3.67 -19.61 -3.28
CA GLY A 70 3.21 -18.24 -3.54
C GLY A 70 3.47 -17.28 -2.38
N GLY A 71 3.66 -17.80 -1.16
CA GLY A 71 3.84 -16.99 0.04
C GLY A 71 5.27 -16.51 0.34
N LYS A 72 6.30 -16.90 -0.42
CA LYS A 72 7.70 -16.78 0.07
C LYS A 72 8.79 -16.17 -0.83
N GLY A 73 8.52 -15.64 -2.03
CA GLY A 73 9.64 -15.03 -2.78
C GLY A 73 9.38 -14.17 -4.01
N ASP A 74 8.29 -14.37 -4.76
CA ASP A 74 8.23 -13.81 -6.12
C ASP A 74 7.40 -12.50 -6.24
N ASP A 75 6.46 -12.25 -5.33
CA ASP A 75 5.54 -11.11 -5.45
C ASP A 75 6.17 -9.78 -4.95
N TRP A 76 7.11 -9.83 -4.01
CA TRP A 76 7.64 -8.58 -3.43
C TRP A 76 8.48 -7.75 -4.41
N VAL A 77 9.20 -8.39 -5.34
CA VAL A 77 9.96 -7.69 -6.38
C VAL A 77 9.00 -6.97 -7.32
N ALA A 78 7.90 -7.63 -7.71
CA ALA A 78 6.85 -7.01 -8.51
C ALA A 78 6.22 -5.81 -7.79
N ARG A 79 5.95 -5.93 -6.48
CA ARG A 79 5.40 -4.84 -5.65
C ARG A 79 6.37 -3.68 -5.49
N TYR A 80 7.63 -3.95 -5.18
CA TYR A 80 8.67 -2.92 -5.13
C TYR A 80 8.74 -2.19 -6.47
N ASN A 81 8.76 -2.94 -7.58
CA ASN A 81 8.81 -2.37 -8.91
C ASN A 81 7.57 -1.52 -9.20
N ALA A 82 6.38 -1.97 -8.81
CA ALA A 82 5.14 -1.19 -8.95
C ALA A 82 5.20 0.14 -8.21
N LEU A 83 5.68 0.16 -6.96
CA LEU A 83 5.84 1.41 -6.20
C LEU A 83 6.94 2.30 -6.81
N SER A 84 8.05 1.70 -7.23
CA SER A 84 9.18 2.44 -7.80
C SER A 84 8.92 3.00 -9.19
N TYR A 85 7.97 2.41 -9.95
CA TYR A 85 7.63 2.83 -11.30
C TYR A 85 7.10 4.27 -11.33
N HIS A 86 6.38 4.68 -10.28
CA HIS A 86 5.84 6.03 -10.14
C HIS A 86 6.85 7.06 -9.63
N LEU A 87 8.04 6.63 -9.22
CA LEU A 87 9.08 7.50 -8.68
C LEU A 87 9.90 8.16 -9.79
N ASP A 88 10.13 9.45 -9.63
CA ASP A 88 11.14 10.18 -10.39
C ASP A 88 12.56 9.79 -9.95
N GLU A 89 13.55 10.24 -10.71
CA GLU A 89 14.96 9.91 -10.49
C GLU A 89 15.46 10.41 -9.11
N ASP A 90 14.98 11.56 -8.65
CA ASP A 90 15.35 12.10 -7.34
C ASP A 90 14.79 11.26 -6.19
N ALA A 91 13.52 10.88 -6.27
CA ALA A 91 12.88 10.01 -5.26
C ALA A 91 13.52 8.62 -5.22
N ARG A 92 13.93 8.06 -6.37
CA ARG A 92 14.70 6.79 -6.40
C ARG A 92 16.03 6.93 -5.68
N ARG A 93 16.80 8.00 -5.93
CA ARG A 93 18.07 8.24 -5.23
C ARG A 93 17.88 8.40 -3.72
N ARG A 94 16.81 9.10 -3.30
CA ARG A 94 16.46 9.22 -1.88
C ARG A 94 16.15 7.86 -1.26
N GLN A 95 15.40 7.01 -1.96
CA GLN A 95 15.12 5.65 -1.51
C GLN A 95 16.40 4.82 -1.39
N GLU A 96 17.24 4.83 -2.43
CA GLU A 96 18.51 4.09 -2.44
C GLU A 96 19.44 4.52 -1.30
N SER A 97 19.48 5.81 -0.97
CA SER A 97 20.24 6.34 0.17
C SER A 97 19.74 5.78 1.50
N ILE A 98 18.42 5.74 1.73
CA ILE A 98 17.86 5.14 2.95
C ILE A 98 18.12 3.64 2.99
N GLU A 99 17.96 2.93 1.88
CA GLU A 99 18.25 1.50 1.81
C GLU A 99 19.72 1.20 2.07
N PHE A 100 20.63 2.07 1.65
CA PHE A 100 22.05 1.98 1.97
C PHE A 100 22.29 2.16 3.48
N GLN A 101 21.74 3.22 4.09
CA GLN A 101 21.89 3.46 5.53
C GLN A 101 21.25 2.34 6.36
N ALA A 102 20.06 1.89 5.98
CA ALA A 102 19.36 0.78 6.62
C ALA A 102 20.17 -0.53 6.54
N ARG A 103 20.84 -0.79 5.41
CA ARG A 103 21.77 -1.94 5.27
C ARG A 103 22.96 -1.84 6.21
N GLU A 104 23.58 -0.66 6.31
CA GLU A 104 24.69 -0.45 7.26
C GLU A 104 24.25 -0.72 8.70
N ILE A 105 23.08 -0.19 9.09
CA ILE A 105 22.52 -0.44 10.44
C ILE A 105 22.29 -1.95 10.66
N VAL A 106 21.68 -2.66 9.71
CA VAL A 106 21.43 -4.11 9.83
C VAL A 106 22.72 -4.93 9.89
N ASP A 107 23.78 -4.54 9.17
CA ASP A 107 25.09 -5.20 9.25
C ASP A 107 25.72 -5.00 10.63
N LEU A 108 25.69 -3.77 11.16
CA LEU A 108 26.17 -3.46 12.52
C LEU A 108 25.42 -4.27 13.57
N LEU A 109 24.08 -4.29 13.49
CA LEU A 109 23.21 -5.06 14.38
C LEU A 109 23.50 -6.56 14.32
N SER A 110 23.80 -7.08 13.13
CA SER A 110 24.14 -8.50 12.96
C SER A 110 25.46 -8.87 13.63
N ARG A 111 26.41 -7.93 13.74
CA ARG A 111 27.69 -8.13 14.44
C ARG A 111 27.56 -8.07 15.95
N THR A 112 26.62 -7.27 16.47
CA THR A 112 26.40 -7.10 17.90
C THR A 112 25.45 -8.13 18.51
N GLY A 113 24.88 -9.06 17.71
CA GLY A 113 23.96 -10.10 18.23
C GLY A 113 22.50 -9.66 18.32
N ALA A 114 22.11 -8.58 17.65
CA ALA A 114 20.74 -8.07 17.66
C ALA A 114 19.71 -9.09 17.15
N THR A 115 18.50 -8.99 17.70
CA THR A 115 17.36 -9.87 17.37
C THR A 115 16.83 -9.65 15.95
N GLU A 116 16.12 -10.64 15.40
CA GLU A 116 15.46 -10.48 14.09
C GLU A 116 14.35 -9.41 14.10
N MET A 117 13.71 -9.17 15.25
CA MET A 117 12.74 -8.08 15.41
C MET A 117 13.39 -6.72 15.16
N GLN A 118 14.54 -6.49 15.79
CA GLN A 118 15.36 -5.29 15.64
C GLN A 118 15.78 -5.03 14.18
N LYS A 119 16.20 -6.07 13.46
CA LYS A 119 16.52 -5.95 12.02
C LYS A 119 15.27 -5.74 11.16
N SER A 120 14.13 -6.32 11.57
CA SER A 120 12.84 -6.14 10.90
C SER A 120 12.35 -4.69 10.99
N ASP A 121 12.55 -4.02 12.12
CA ASP A 121 12.14 -2.63 12.30
C ASP A 121 12.87 -1.69 11.33
N VAL A 122 14.19 -1.90 11.17
CA VAL A 122 15.00 -1.15 10.18
C VAL A 122 14.54 -1.44 8.74
N ARG A 123 14.16 -2.67 8.41
CA ARG A 123 13.53 -3.00 7.10
C ARG A 123 12.17 -2.31 6.93
N GLN A 124 11.36 -2.30 7.98
CA GLN A 124 10.03 -1.69 7.97
C GLN A 124 10.11 -0.18 7.71
N MET A 125 11.12 0.48 8.27
CA MET A 125 11.40 1.89 8.02
C MET A 125 11.70 2.18 6.55
N ALA A 126 12.64 1.43 5.94
CA ALA A 126 13.00 1.61 4.54
C ALA A 126 11.79 1.34 3.61
N TRP A 127 10.96 0.38 4.00
CA TRP A 127 9.71 0.07 3.31
C TRP A 127 8.67 1.19 3.44
N LEU A 128 8.48 1.74 4.65
CA LEU A 128 7.56 2.84 4.90
C LEU A 128 7.97 4.10 4.12
N HIS A 129 9.27 4.40 4.06
CA HIS A 129 9.76 5.52 3.27
C HIS A 129 9.43 5.36 1.77
N LEU A 130 9.62 4.17 1.20
CA LEU A 130 9.22 3.90 -0.19
C LEU A 130 7.73 4.14 -0.42
N LYS A 131 6.89 3.67 0.52
CA LYS A 131 5.44 3.85 0.46
C LYS A 131 5.05 5.33 0.49
N LEU A 132 5.70 6.13 1.33
CA LEU A 132 5.47 7.57 1.41
C LEU A 132 5.96 8.30 0.15
N LEU A 133 7.05 7.85 -0.46
CA LEU A 133 7.51 8.39 -1.75
C LEU A 133 6.50 8.09 -2.87
N ALA A 134 5.94 6.89 -2.90
CA ALA A 134 4.88 6.53 -3.86
C ALA A 134 3.63 7.37 -3.61
N ALA A 135 3.22 7.55 -2.35
CA ALA A 135 2.11 8.42 -1.98
C ALA A 135 2.32 9.87 -2.44
N ARG A 136 3.54 10.42 -2.23
CA ARG A 136 3.94 11.74 -2.72
C ARG A 136 3.79 11.83 -4.24
N ALA A 137 4.26 10.83 -4.99
CA ALA A 137 4.15 10.82 -6.45
C ALA A 137 2.69 10.90 -6.93
N SER A 138 1.79 10.13 -6.30
CA SER A 138 0.35 10.17 -6.60
C SER A 138 -0.29 11.52 -6.27
N VAL A 139 0.06 12.13 -5.12
CA VAL A 139 -0.43 13.46 -4.76
C VAL A 139 0.06 14.53 -5.74
N LEU A 140 1.31 14.46 -6.19
CA LEU A 140 1.85 15.36 -7.21
C LEU A 140 1.10 15.24 -8.55
N GLN A 141 0.65 14.05 -8.93
CA GLN A 141 -0.18 13.88 -10.12
C GLN A 141 -1.51 14.65 -10.01
N VAL A 142 -2.16 14.60 -8.84
CA VAL A 142 -3.39 15.37 -8.57
C VAL A 142 -3.14 16.87 -8.62
N ILE A 143 -2.07 17.34 -7.97
CA ILE A 143 -1.65 18.75 -7.98
C ILE A 143 -1.39 19.24 -9.41
N ASN A 144 -0.63 18.48 -10.19
CA ASN A 144 -0.32 18.84 -11.58
C ASN A 144 -1.59 18.89 -12.44
N SER A 145 -2.59 18.02 -12.19
CA SER A 145 -3.89 18.12 -12.87
C SER A 145 -4.66 19.36 -12.42
N ALA A 146 -4.68 19.64 -11.13
CA ALA A 146 -5.32 20.81 -10.55
C ALA A 146 -4.77 22.11 -11.14
N GLU A 147 -3.45 22.22 -11.29
CA GLU A 147 -2.80 23.40 -11.86
C GLU A 147 -3.19 23.62 -13.33
N ARG A 148 -3.25 22.55 -14.14
CA ARG A 148 -3.69 22.63 -15.54
C ARG A 148 -5.16 23.04 -15.65
N GLU A 149 -6.01 22.54 -14.76
CA GLU A 149 -7.46 22.77 -14.80
C GLU A 149 -7.89 24.06 -14.07
N LYS A 150 -7.02 24.66 -13.25
CA LYS A 150 -7.33 25.79 -12.36
C LYS A 150 -8.08 26.93 -13.05
N ARG A 151 -7.54 27.45 -14.15
CA ARG A 151 -8.16 28.59 -14.86
C ARG A 151 -9.53 28.21 -15.43
N ALA A 152 -9.64 27.04 -16.05
CA ALA A 152 -10.90 26.57 -16.62
C ALA A 152 -11.99 26.39 -15.55
N LEU A 153 -11.61 25.89 -14.37
CA LEU A 153 -12.52 25.75 -13.23
C LEU A 153 -12.98 27.10 -12.68
N GLU A 154 -12.06 28.05 -12.50
CA GLU A 154 -12.37 29.41 -12.03
C GLU A 154 -13.28 30.17 -13.02
N GLU A 155 -13.09 29.98 -14.31
CA GLU A 155 -13.96 30.57 -15.33
C GLU A 155 -15.33 29.88 -15.37
N GLN A 156 -15.38 28.56 -15.25
CA GLN A 156 -16.64 27.82 -15.21
C GLN A 156 -17.46 28.18 -13.98
N GLU A 157 -16.84 28.28 -12.81
CA GLU A 157 -17.48 28.72 -11.58
C GLU A 157 -18.06 30.13 -11.71
N ARG A 158 -17.29 31.08 -12.26
CA ARG A 158 -17.78 32.43 -12.55
C ARG A 158 -19.00 32.42 -13.46
N ARG A 159 -18.95 31.69 -14.58
CA ARG A 159 -20.10 31.57 -15.50
C ARG A 159 -21.35 30.99 -14.83
N VAL A 160 -21.19 30.02 -13.94
CA VAL A 160 -22.32 29.42 -13.20
C VAL A 160 -22.90 30.41 -12.20
N ILE A 161 -22.05 31.15 -11.48
CA ILE A 161 -22.46 32.20 -10.53
C ILE A 161 -23.20 33.33 -11.26
N ASP A 162 -22.65 33.81 -12.38
CA ASP A 162 -23.28 34.87 -13.17
C ASP A 162 -24.67 34.42 -13.65
N ARG A 163 -24.78 33.19 -14.18
CA ARG A 163 -26.07 32.63 -14.60
C ARG A 163 -27.04 32.36 -13.46
N LEU A 164 -26.57 32.18 -12.23
CA LEU A 164 -27.42 32.05 -11.03
C LEU A 164 -27.93 33.42 -10.53
N SER A 165 -27.29 34.51 -10.94
CA SER A 165 -27.66 35.89 -10.56
C SER A 165 -28.67 36.55 -11.49
N GLU A 166 -29.03 35.90 -12.61
CA GLU A 166 -30.05 36.39 -13.53
C GLU A 166 -31.46 36.34 -12.88
N ASP A 167 -32.23 37.42 -12.96
CA ASP A 167 -33.51 37.55 -12.25
C ASP A 167 -34.63 36.60 -12.77
N ALA A 168 -34.45 35.95 -13.93
CA ALA A 168 -35.50 35.20 -14.62
C ALA A 168 -35.15 33.73 -14.91
N ILE A 169 -34.42 33.05 -14.00
CA ILE A 169 -34.05 31.64 -14.15
C ILE A 169 -35.17 30.76 -13.60
N GLY A 170 -35.59 29.72 -14.35
CA GLY A 170 -36.55 28.74 -13.86
C GLY A 170 -35.99 27.85 -12.74
N ASP A 171 -36.85 27.42 -11.80
CA ASP A 171 -36.46 26.68 -10.59
C ASP A 171 -35.68 25.38 -10.83
N GLU A 172 -35.96 24.68 -11.93
CA GLU A 172 -35.22 23.46 -12.31
C GLU A 172 -33.79 23.78 -12.75
N LEU A 173 -33.63 24.82 -13.58
CA LEU A 173 -32.31 25.28 -14.04
C LEU A 173 -31.48 25.82 -12.87
N LYS A 174 -32.12 26.56 -11.96
CA LYS A 174 -31.47 27.03 -10.73
C LYS A 174 -30.91 25.88 -9.90
N ARG A 175 -31.72 24.84 -9.62
CA ARG A 175 -31.27 23.65 -8.89
C ARG A 175 -30.11 22.94 -9.58
N SER A 176 -30.15 22.80 -10.91
CA SER A 176 -29.07 22.17 -11.67
C SER A 176 -27.77 22.98 -11.61
N LEU A 177 -27.84 24.30 -11.72
CA LEU A 177 -26.67 25.20 -11.59
C LEU A 177 -26.10 25.21 -10.16
N GLU A 178 -26.96 25.15 -9.13
CA GLU A 178 -26.53 25.00 -7.72
C GLU A 178 -25.78 23.67 -7.50
N GLN A 179 -26.28 22.56 -8.04
CA GLN A 179 -25.58 21.27 -8.00
C GLN A 179 -24.24 21.32 -8.75
N GLN A 180 -24.21 21.99 -9.91
CA GLN A 180 -22.97 22.17 -10.66
C GLN A 180 -21.95 23.00 -9.88
N LEU A 181 -22.38 24.06 -9.20
CA LEU A 181 -21.53 24.88 -8.36
C LEU A 181 -20.96 24.08 -7.18
N GLU A 182 -21.77 23.23 -6.55
CA GLU A 182 -21.32 22.36 -5.46
C GLU A 182 -20.23 21.39 -5.93
N VAL A 183 -20.39 20.77 -7.11
CA VAL A 183 -19.36 19.91 -7.70
C VAL A 183 -18.06 20.68 -7.97
N LEU A 184 -18.15 21.91 -8.51
CA LEU A 184 -16.98 22.75 -8.77
C LEU A 184 -16.25 23.14 -7.48
N ARG A 185 -16.99 23.48 -6.42
CA ARG A 185 -16.45 23.79 -5.10
C ARG A 185 -15.78 22.58 -4.45
N SER A 186 -16.42 21.41 -4.51
CA SER A 186 -15.86 20.15 -4.02
C SER A 186 -14.55 19.79 -4.74
N ARG A 187 -14.48 19.96 -6.06
CA ARG A 187 -13.24 19.78 -6.83
C ARG A 187 -12.13 20.74 -6.38
N ARG A 188 -12.45 22.03 -6.19
CA ARG A 188 -11.48 23.02 -5.68
C ARG A 188 -11.00 22.69 -4.27
N ALA A 189 -11.89 22.25 -3.39
CA ALA A 189 -11.55 21.82 -2.04
C ALA A 189 -10.60 20.61 -2.08
N GLY A 190 -10.88 19.62 -2.94
CA GLY A 190 -9.99 18.47 -3.15
C GLY A 190 -8.59 18.87 -3.68
N HIS A 191 -8.50 19.88 -4.54
CA HIS A 191 -7.21 20.41 -5.00
C HIS A 191 -6.42 21.12 -3.89
N ALA A 192 -7.08 21.89 -3.03
CA ALA A 192 -6.44 22.53 -1.89
C ALA A 192 -5.97 21.48 -0.85
N ASP A 193 -6.80 20.47 -0.60
CA ASP A 193 -6.49 19.38 0.31
C ASP A 193 -5.28 18.56 -0.18
N ALA A 194 -5.15 18.33 -1.49
CA ALA A 194 -3.97 17.67 -2.06
C ALA A 194 -2.65 18.41 -1.74
N GLN A 195 -2.66 19.75 -1.71
CA GLN A 195 -1.48 20.54 -1.32
C GLN A 195 -1.14 20.32 0.15
N HIS A 196 -2.14 20.33 1.04
CA HIS A 196 -1.92 20.06 2.46
C HIS A 196 -1.38 18.65 2.69
N ARG A 197 -1.95 17.64 2.02
CA ARG A 197 -1.44 16.26 2.05
C ARG A 197 0.03 16.18 1.62
N ARG A 198 0.43 16.91 0.57
CA ARG A 198 1.82 16.95 0.10
C ARG A 198 2.76 17.45 1.20
N GLU A 199 2.41 18.55 1.87
CA GLU A 199 3.22 19.12 2.95
C GLU A 199 3.41 18.15 4.12
N LEU A 200 2.35 17.46 4.52
CA LEU A 200 2.40 16.45 5.58
C LEU A 200 3.30 15.26 5.18
N ILE A 201 3.16 14.73 3.95
CA ILE A 201 4.01 13.63 3.47
C ILE A 201 5.48 14.05 3.41
N GLU A 202 5.77 15.27 2.96
CA GLU A 202 7.15 15.77 2.88
C GLU A 202 7.77 15.93 4.27
N ALA A 203 7.01 16.43 5.25
CA ALA A 203 7.45 16.50 6.63
C ALA A 203 7.74 15.10 7.21
N GLU A 204 6.87 14.12 6.93
CA GLU A 204 7.05 12.76 7.43
C GLU A 204 8.23 12.03 6.77
N LEU A 205 8.43 12.23 5.46
CA LEU A 205 9.61 11.72 4.75
C LEU A 205 10.91 12.27 5.36
N GLU A 206 10.96 13.56 5.66
CA GLU A 206 12.12 14.18 6.27
C GLU A 206 12.33 13.72 7.71
N ARG A 207 11.26 13.58 8.50
CA ARG A 207 11.30 13.02 9.85
C ARG A 207 11.91 11.62 9.86
N LEU A 208 11.46 10.72 8.97
CA LEU A 208 12.01 9.37 8.86
C LEU A 208 13.49 9.39 8.44
N ARG A 209 13.87 10.23 7.47
CA ARG A 209 15.28 10.39 7.05
C ARG A 209 16.19 10.78 8.21
N GLN A 210 15.78 11.76 9.00
CA GLN A 210 16.56 12.23 10.15
C GLN A 210 16.71 11.13 11.21
N GLN A 211 15.67 10.34 11.43
CA GLN A 211 15.72 9.21 12.37
C GLN A 211 16.65 8.10 11.88
N VAL A 212 16.66 7.79 10.58
CA VAL A 212 17.62 6.85 10.01
C VAL A 212 19.05 7.32 10.26
N SER A 213 19.32 8.61 10.01
CA SER A 213 20.64 9.20 10.23
C SER A 213 21.04 9.11 11.71
N LEU A 214 20.13 9.47 12.62
CA LEU A 214 20.36 9.40 14.06
C LEU A 214 20.67 7.98 14.52
N VAL A 215 19.87 6.99 14.12
CA VAL A 215 20.09 5.58 14.49
C VAL A 215 21.43 5.09 13.93
N ARG A 216 21.77 5.48 12.70
CA ARG A 216 23.07 5.14 12.10
C ARG A 216 24.23 5.77 12.87
N GLU A 217 24.14 7.05 13.20
CA GLU A 217 25.15 7.77 13.98
C GLU A 217 25.33 7.14 15.35
N GLN A 218 24.24 6.82 16.04
CA GLN A 218 24.26 6.12 17.33
C GLN A 218 24.84 4.71 17.21
N ALA A 219 24.51 3.96 16.16
CA ALA A 219 25.06 2.62 15.93
C ALA A 219 26.57 2.65 15.63
N LEU A 220 27.06 3.71 14.98
CA LEU A 220 28.49 3.89 14.71
C LEU A 220 29.28 4.35 15.95
N LEU A 221 28.64 5.12 16.84
CA LEU A 221 29.25 5.61 18.08
C LEU A 221 29.14 4.63 19.23
N ALA A 222 28.17 3.73 19.20
CA ALA A 222 27.95 2.75 20.25
C ALA A 222 29.15 1.82 20.38
N THR A 223 29.78 1.87 21.54
CA THR A 223 30.88 0.98 21.92
C THR A 223 30.36 -0.27 22.64
N ASP A 224 29.08 -0.27 23.03
CA ASP A 224 28.40 -1.29 23.82
C ASP A 224 26.99 -1.61 23.27
N GLU A 225 26.53 -2.83 23.51
CA GLU A 225 25.29 -3.39 22.94
C GLU A 225 24.02 -2.66 23.45
N HIS A 226 24.08 -2.08 24.65
CA HIS A 226 22.94 -1.41 25.30
C HIS A 226 22.60 -0.07 24.64
N SER A 227 23.60 0.70 24.19
CA SER A 227 23.39 1.97 23.47
C SER A 227 22.72 1.75 22.11
N VAL A 228 23.07 0.65 21.42
CA VAL A 228 22.44 0.28 20.14
C VAL A 228 20.98 -0.11 20.35
N ALA A 229 20.68 -0.90 21.38
CA ALA A 229 19.32 -1.31 21.70
C ALA A 229 18.39 -0.12 22.00
N SER A 230 18.84 0.85 22.81
CA SER A 230 18.04 2.04 23.13
C SER A 230 17.75 2.92 21.92
N SER A 231 18.71 3.04 21.00
CA SER A 231 18.55 3.78 19.73
C SER A 231 17.50 3.11 18.84
N LEU A 232 17.45 1.78 18.89
CA LEU A 232 16.51 0.98 18.13
C LEU A 232 15.11 0.99 18.75
N ASP A 233 14.98 0.97 20.07
CA ASP A 233 13.69 1.17 20.73
C ASP A 233 13.05 2.52 20.37
N ALA A 234 13.87 3.58 20.27
CA ALA A 234 13.44 4.88 19.79
C ALA A 234 12.99 4.83 18.32
N LEU A 235 13.69 4.08 17.47
CA LEU A 235 13.28 3.84 16.10
C LEU A 235 11.94 3.09 16.03
N SER A 236 11.78 1.99 16.75
CA SER A 236 10.56 1.18 16.76
C SER A 236 9.37 1.99 17.29
N ALA A 237 9.57 2.82 18.33
CA ALA A 237 8.56 3.74 18.82
C ALA A 237 8.12 4.74 17.74
N SER A 238 9.09 5.33 17.02
CA SER A 238 8.81 6.26 15.93
C SER A 238 8.12 5.59 14.73
N LEU A 239 8.50 4.37 14.38
CA LEU A 239 7.86 3.61 13.31
C LEU A 239 6.42 3.25 13.66
N ASN A 240 6.16 2.90 14.92
CA ASN A 240 4.81 2.69 15.39
C ASN A 240 3.98 3.98 15.34
N GLU A 241 4.58 5.13 15.65
CA GLU A 241 3.95 6.43 15.48
C GLU A 241 3.66 6.75 14.00
N ALA A 242 4.63 6.53 13.11
CA ALA A 242 4.49 6.74 11.68
C ALA A 242 3.39 5.83 11.08
N ASN A 243 3.34 4.57 11.51
CA ASN A 243 2.35 3.60 11.06
C ASN A 243 0.96 3.90 11.62
N ARG A 244 0.86 4.39 12.88
CA ARG A 244 -0.40 4.89 13.44
C ARG A 244 -0.88 6.12 12.69
N TRP A 245 0.00 7.11 12.50
CA TRP A 245 -0.31 8.30 11.71
C TRP A 245 -0.78 7.91 10.30
N LEU A 246 -0.08 7.01 9.60
CA LEU A 246 -0.47 6.55 8.28
C LEU A 246 -1.85 5.87 8.27
N LYS A 247 -2.18 5.11 9.32
CA LYS A 247 -3.51 4.48 9.49
C LYS A 247 -4.60 5.50 9.81
N ASP A 248 -4.30 6.49 10.65
CA ASP A 248 -5.22 7.57 11.02
C ASP A 248 -5.48 8.48 9.81
N GLN A 249 -4.47 8.71 8.99
CA GLN A 249 -4.55 9.47 7.75
C GLN A 249 -5.00 8.63 6.55
N ARG A 250 -5.44 7.38 6.74
CA ARG A 250 -5.88 6.50 5.62
C ARG A 250 -7.02 7.11 4.80
N GLU A 251 -7.86 7.94 5.42
CA GLU A 251 -8.89 8.71 4.72
C GLU A 251 -8.29 9.77 3.77
N LEU A 252 -7.17 10.40 4.16
CA LEU A 252 -6.37 11.25 3.27
C LEU A 252 -5.61 10.46 2.19
N PHE A 253 -5.53 9.14 2.33
CA PHE A 253 -4.85 8.25 1.39
C PHE A 253 -5.80 7.27 0.69
N SER A 254 -7.12 7.51 0.69
CA SER A 254 -8.14 6.58 0.18
C SER A 254 -8.09 6.26 -1.34
N GLY A 255 -7.09 6.77 -2.06
CA GLY A 255 -6.76 6.40 -3.45
C GLY A 255 -5.49 5.54 -3.58
N LEU A 256 -4.89 5.17 -2.44
CA LEU A 256 -3.63 4.46 -2.28
C LEU A 256 -3.84 3.11 -1.56
N ASP A 257 -5.02 2.51 -1.75
CA ASP A 257 -5.43 1.26 -1.12
C ASP A 257 -4.44 0.14 -1.43
N GLY A 258 -3.79 -0.38 -0.38
CA GLY A 258 -2.75 -1.41 -0.45
C GLY A 258 -1.44 -1.05 0.28
N LEU A 259 -1.23 0.22 0.62
CA LEU A 259 0.04 0.68 1.19
C LEU A 259 0.17 0.47 2.71
N THR A 260 -0.91 0.38 3.48
CA THR A 260 -0.83 0.57 4.95
C THR A 260 -0.69 -0.71 5.79
N ASP A 261 -1.15 -1.88 5.32
CA ASP A 261 -1.28 -3.08 6.18
C ASP A 261 -0.29 -4.22 5.86
N GLU A 262 0.66 -4.00 4.94
CA GLU A 262 1.55 -5.06 4.47
C GLU A 262 2.97 -5.00 5.08
N PRO A 263 3.48 -6.11 5.66
CA PRO A 263 4.81 -6.16 6.27
C PRO A 263 5.94 -5.95 5.25
N PRO A 264 7.13 -5.48 5.70
CA PRO A 264 8.28 -5.34 4.81
C PRO A 264 8.75 -6.70 4.29
N PRO A 265 9.22 -6.78 3.03
CA PRO A 265 9.81 -8.01 2.53
C PRO A 265 11.15 -8.28 3.22
N GLU A 266 11.42 -9.55 3.55
CA GLU A 266 12.66 -9.93 4.23
C GLU A 266 13.91 -9.57 3.41
N ASP A 267 13.77 -9.57 2.09
CA ASP A 267 14.84 -9.36 1.11
C ASP A 267 15.04 -7.90 0.68
N LEU A 268 14.27 -6.95 1.23
CA LEU A 268 14.32 -5.53 0.84
C LEU A 268 15.75 -4.97 0.84
N LEU A 269 16.50 -5.31 1.90
CA LEU A 269 17.85 -4.81 2.16
C LEU A 269 18.94 -5.77 1.69
N ARG A 270 18.60 -6.88 1.02
CA ARG A 270 19.64 -7.74 0.45
C ARG A 270 20.32 -7.01 -0.71
N PRO A 271 21.65 -7.08 -0.84
CA PRO A 271 22.33 -6.53 -2.01
C PRO A 271 21.70 -7.13 -3.26
N ARG A 272 21.06 -6.30 -4.09
CA ARG A 272 20.58 -6.74 -5.40
C ARG A 272 21.82 -7.21 -6.16
N ALA A 273 21.94 -8.51 -6.39
CA ALA A 273 22.99 -9.05 -7.22
C ALA A 273 22.88 -8.33 -8.56
N SER A 274 23.82 -7.43 -8.84
CA SER A 274 23.88 -6.77 -10.12
C SER A 274 23.96 -7.86 -11.17
N THR A 275 22.93 -8.00 -12.00
CA THR A 275 22.98 -8.82 -13.21
C THR A 275 23.99 -8.18 -14.15
N ARG A 276 25.28 -8.33 -13.86
CA ARG A 276 26.39 -7.85 -14.67
C ARG A 276 27.30 -9.04 -14.96
N ARG A 277 27.42 -9.31 -16.27
CA ARG A 277 28.30 -10.27 -16.96
C ARG A 277 27.87 -11.74 -17.00
N ARG A 278 26.94 -12.03 -17.92
CA ARG A 278 27.03 -13.21 -18.79
C ARG A 278 27.01 -12.73 -20.25
N GLY A 279 28.09 -12.10 -20.66
CA GLY A 279 28.26 -11.53 -22.00
C GLY A 279 29.72 -11.49 -22.46
N GLU A 280 30.59 -12.32 -21.88
CA GLU A 280 31.97 -12.52 -22.32
C GLU A 280 32.30 -14.01 -22.16
N ARG A 281 31.89 -14.82 -23.15
CA ARG A 281 32.47 -16.14 -23.45
C ARG A 281 31.91 -16.68 -24.77
N ILE A 282 32.03 -15.89 -25.84
CA ILE A 282 32.09 -16.42 -27.22
C ILE A 282 33.09 -15.55 -27.98
N ALA A 283 34.37 -15.85 -27.83
CA ALA A 283 35.44 -15.52 -28.77
C ALA A 283 36.74 -16.11 -28.22
N GLN A 284 36.95 -17.41 -28.50
CA GLN A 284 38.23 -18.02 -28.85
C GLN A 284 37.98 -19.48 -29.23
#